data_AF-A0A2X1YET9-F1
#
_entry.id   AF-A0A2X1YET9-F1
#
_cell.length_a   1.000
_cell.length_b   1.000
_cell.length_c   1.000
_cell.angle_alpha   90.00
_cell.angle_beta   90.00
_cell.angle_gamma   90.00
#
_symmetry.space_group_name_H-M   'P 1'
#
loop_
_entity.id
_entity.type
_entity.pdbx_description
1 polymer ?
#
loop_
_entity_poly.entity_id
_entity_poly.type
_entity_poly.pdbx_seq_one_letter_code
_entity_poly.pdbx_strand_id
1 'polypeptide(L)'
;MINSISNKRGNFTVEFAIVGLFLSILFVFSVDVIVKLSIKGKLDRLSYSLVSILKERTQLYDDDFIITQLDTSSLAKIASKSMERTMSSFSDERFGVTIEELTFKKIGVIDKVISYDYGDRYQCKIINPLDKSENLSVVTTWNRQASLFRVTLCYKTDNLIGDFLGIDFSNVSSSSVIIGR
;
A
#
# COMPACT_ATOMS: atom_id res chain seq x y z
N MET A 1 66.77 21.57 6.45
CA MET A 1 65.88 21.22 5.32
C MET A 1 65.98 19.71 5.08
N ILE A 2 65.14 18.89 5.72
CA ILE A 2 64.91 17.51 5.27
C ILE A 2 63.42 17.21 5.47
N ASN A 3 62.76 17.06 4.34
CA ASN A 3 61.33 16.93 4.13
C ASN A 3 60.92 15.47 4.36
N SER A 4 60.12 15.17 5.38
CA SER A 4 59.65 13.80 5.64
C SER A 4 58.42 13.46 4.78
N ILE A 5 58.63 13.26 3.47
CA ILE A 5 57.64 12.70 2.53
C ILE A 5 57.91 11.21 2.38
N SER A 6 57.66 10.39 3.42
CA SER A 6 57.89 8.93 3.30
C SER A 6 57.31 8.11 4.47
N ASN A 7 56.01 8.23 4.83
CA ASN A 7 55.35 7.13 5.57
C ASN A 7 53.81 7.21 5.66
N LYS A 8 53.08 7.42 4.55
CA LYS A 8 51.60 7.44 4.54
C LYS A 8 50.93 6.47 3.57
N ARG A 9 51.65 5.47 3.05
CA ARG A 9 51.10 4.52 2.06
C ARG A 9 50.03 3.57 2.62
N GLY A 10 50.00 3.32 3.94
CA GLY A 10 48.96 2.49 4.57
C GLY A 10 47.71 3.25 5.04
N ASN A 11 47.83 4.54 5.37
CA ASN A 11 46.71 5.33 5.90
C ASN A 11 45.59 5.49 4.86
N PHE A 12 45.95 5.66 3.60
CA PHE A 12 44.98 5.79 2.50
C PHE A 12 44.15 4.52 2.29
N THR A 13 44.78 3.33 2.39
CA THR A 13 44.06 2.05 2.24
C THR A 13 43.07 1.83 3.38
N VAL A 14 43.45 2.17 4.62
CA VAL A 14 42.56 2.05 5.79
C VAL A 14 41.38 3.01 5.67
N GLU A 15 41.63 4.26 5.30
CA GLU A 15 40.59 5.28 5.10
C GLU A 15 39.64 4.90 3.95
N PHE A 16 40.17 4.41 2.83
CA PHE A 16 39.37 3.91 1.71
C PHE A 16 38.52 2.70 2.09
N ALA A 17 39.05 1.77 2.90
CA ALA A 17 38.29 0.60 3.36
C ALA A 17 37.11 1.02 4.25
N ILE A 18 37.30 2.00 5.14
CA ILE A 18 36.24 2.52 6.00
C ILE A 18 35.16 3.22 5.15
N VAL A 19 35.55 4.12 4.25
CA VAL A 19 34.60 4.82 3.36
C VAL A 19 33.87 3.83 2.45
N GLY A 20 34.57 2.83 1.91
CA GLY A 20 33.99 1.78 1.09
C GLY A 20 32.93 0.98 1.84
N LEU A 21 33.21 0.58 3.07
CA LEU A 21 32.25 -0.11 3.93
C LEU A 21 30.99 0.72 4.17
N PHE A 22 31.16 2.00 4.55
CA PHE A 22 30.02 2.91 4.74
C PHE A 22 29.20 3.07 3.46
N LEU A 23 29.85 3.24 2.32
CA LEU A 23 29.19 3.39 1.03
C LEU A 23 28.41 2.12 0.64
N SER A 24 28.95 0.93 0.88
CA SER A 24 28.26 -0.34 0.63
C SER A 24 26.96 -0.45 1.44
N ILE A 25 26.99 -0.05 2.72
CA ILE A 25 25.79 -0.06 3.58
C ILE A 25 24.74 0.91 3.03
N LEU A 26 25.14 2.10 2.61
CA LEU A 26 24.24 3.08 1.99
C LEU A 26 23.61 2.56 0.70
N PHE A 27 24.35 1.81 -0.12
CA PHE A 27 23.79 1.19 -1.32
C PHE A 27 22.73 0.13 -1.00
N VAL A 28 23.01 -0.79 -0.06
CA VAL A 28 22.04 -1.82 0.35
C VAL A 28 20.76 -1.17 0.89
N PHE A 29 20.90 -0.17 1.76
CA PHE A 29 19.76 0.60 2.26
C PHE A 29 18.97 1.27 1.13
N SER A 30 19.67 1.91 0.19
CA SER A 30 19.02 2.59 -0.95
C SER A 30 18.24 1.61 -1.83
N VAL A 31 18.83 0.45 -2.15
CA VAL A 31 18.16 -0.60 -2.93
C VAL A 31 16.90 -1.09 -2.22
N ASP A 32 17.00 -1.35 -0.91
CA ASP A 32 15.87 -1.83 -0.12
C ASP A 32 14.69 -0.83 -0.10
N VAL A 33 15.00 0.45 0.09
CA VAL A 33 14.01 1.53 0.04
C VAL A 33 13.40 1.68 -1.35
N ILE A 34 14.20 1.63 -2.42
CA ILE A 34 13.73 1.75 -3.80
C ILE A 34 12.75 0.61 -4.14
N VAL A 35 13.06 -0.63 -3.74
CA VAL A 35 12.18 -1.78 -3.97
C VAL A 35 10.83 -1.57 -3.27
N LYS A 36 10.86 -1.19 -1.98
CA LYS A 36 9.64 -0.95 -1.21
C LYS A 36 8.81 0.21 -1.74
N LEU A 37 9.46 1.30 -2.17
CA LEU A 37 8.79 2.44 -2.78
C LEU A 37 8.16 2.08 -4.14
N SER A 38 8.84 1.26 -4.94
CA SER A 38 8.31 0.75 -6.21
C SER A 38 7.04 -0.08 -5.98
N ILE A 39 7.07 -1.00 -5.00
CA ILE A 39 5.91 -1.80 -4.63
C ILE A 39 4.77 -0.91 -4.11
N LYS A 40 5.09 0.06 -3.24
CA LYS A 40 4.10 1.03 -2.75
C LYS A 40 3.43 1.78 -3.90
N GLY A 41 4.20 2.23 -4.89
CA GLY A 41 3.66 2.93 -6.07
C GLY A 41 2.75 2.04 -6.93
N LYS A 42 3.04 0.74 -7.04
CA LYS A 42 2.17 -0.24 -7.72
C LYS A 42 0.86 -0.44 -6.96
N LEU A 43 0.94 -0.62 -5.64
CA LEU A 43 -0.23 -0.74 -4.77
C LEU A 43 -1.10 0.52 -4.82
N ASP A 44 -0.49 1.70 -4.83
CA ASP A 44 -1.22 2.97 -4.86
C ASP A 44 -2.02 3.16 -6.15
N ARG A 45 -1.39 2.94 -7.30
CA ARG A 45 -2.06 3.00 -8.61
C ARG A 45 -3.20 1.99 -8.72
N LEU A 46 -2.96 0.76 -8.24
CA LEU A 46 -3.95 -0.31 -8.30
C LEU A 46 -5.12 -0.04 -7.34
N SER A 47 -4.85 0.39 -6.11
CA SER A 47 -5.85 0.77 -5.11
C SER A 47 -6.77 1.88 -5.64
N TYR A 48 -6.18 2.93 -6.21
CA TYR A 48 -6.94 4.03 -6.80
C TYR A 48 -7.78 3.58 -8.01
N SER A 49 -7.23 2.71 -8.86
CA SER A 49 -7.97 2.16 -10.00
C SER A 49 -9.15 1.29 -9.56
N LEU A 50 -8.96 0.44 -8.54
CA LEU A 50 -10.00 -0.47 -8.05
C LEU A 50 -11.13 0.30 -7.36
N VAL A 51 -10.80 1.28 -6.51
CA VAL A 51 -11.82 2.09 -5.85
C VAL A 51 -12.60 2.94 -6.87
N SER A 52 -11.96 3.38 -7.95
CA SER A 52 -12.62 4.09 -9.04
C SER A 52 -13.59 3.19 -9.82
N ILE A 53 -13.19 1.94 -10.12
CA ILE A 53 -14.10 0.95 -10.72
C ILE A 53 -15.29 0.72 -9.80
N LEU A 54 -15.03 0.52 -8.50
CA LEU A 54 -16.06 0.27 -7.50
C LEU A 54 -17.09 1.40 -7.42
N LYS A 55 -16.63 2.66 -7.49
CA LYS A 55 -17.50 3.83 -7.52
C LYS A 55 -18.40 3.88 -8.77
N GLU A 56 -17.86 3.58 -9.95
CA GLU A 56 -18.58 3.75 -11.22
C GLU A 56 -19.42 2.53 -11.63
N ARG A 57 -19.53 1.51 -10.76
CA ARG A 57 -20.30 0.28 -11.03
C ARG A 57 -21.75 0.53 -11.44
N THR A 58 -22.42 1.47 -10.78
CA THR A 58 -23.82 1.82 -11.07
C THR A 58 -24.01 2.42 -12.48
N GLN A 59 -22.97 3.01 -13.07
CA GLN A 59 -23.00 3.45 -14.48
C GLN A 59 -22.56 2.36 -15.46
N LEU A 60 -21.60 1.53 -15.08
CA LEU A 60 -20.99 0.56 -15.98
C LEU A 60 -21.78 -0.76 -16.09
N TYR A 61 -22.53 -1.13 -15.04
CA TYR A 61 -23.08 -2.49 -14.90
C TYR A 61 -24.56 -2.55 -14.51
N ASP A 62 -25.31 -1.44 -14.56
CA ASP A 62 -26.73 -1.34 -14.15
C ASP A 62 -27.00 -2.01 -12.78
N ASP A 63 -26.03 -1.81 -11.89
CA ASP A 63 -25.84 -2.57 -10.65
C ASP A 63 -26.39 -1.81 -9.45
N ASP A 64 -26.72 -2.55 -8.38
CA ASP A 64 -27.32 -1.98 -7.18
C ASP A 64 -26.34 -1.08 -6.41
N PHE A 65 -26.87 -0.17 -5.60
CA PHE A 65 -26.07 0.71 -4.73
C PHE A 65 -25.34 -0.04 -3.60
N ILE A 66 -25.60 -1.34 -3.43
CA ILE A 66 -25.06 -2.17 -2.34
C ILE A 66 -23.96 -3.07 -2.89
N ILE A 67 -22.80 -3.07 -2.24
CA ILE A 67 -21.70 -3.94 -2.63
C ILE A 67 -21.99 -5.38 -2.18
N THR A 68 -21.89 -6.34 -3.10
CA THR A 68 -21.98 -7.76 -2.80
C THR A 68 -20.60 -8.41 -2.63
N GLN A 69 -20.59 -9.59 -2.02
CA GLN A 69 -19.37 -10.40 -1.88
C GLN A 69 -18.80 -10.86 -3.24
N LEU A 70 -19.65 -11.02 -4.26
CA LEU A 70 -19.22 -11.43 -5.60
C LEU A 70 -18.41 -10.32 -6.27
N ASP A 71 -18.82 -9.07 -6.13
CA ASP A 71 -18.14 -7.91 -6.71
C ASP A 71 -16.77 -7.71 -6.09
N THR A 72 -16.72 -7.80 -4.76
CA THR A 72 -15.51 -7.64 -3.97
C THR A 72 -14.53 -8.78 -4.20
N SER A 73 -15.01 -10.02 -4.36
CA SER A 73 -14.16 -11.15 -4.74
C SER A 73 -13.58 -11.02 -6.16
N SER A 74 -14.36 -10.47 -7.09
CA SER A 74 -13.91 -10.18 -8.45
C SER A 74 -12.85 -9.08 -8.47
N LEU A 75 -13.05 -8.00 -7.69
CA LEU A 75 -12.05 -6.94 -7.51
C LEU A 75 -10.77 -7.47 -6.87
N ALA A 76 -10.86 -8.31 -5.84
CA ALA A 76 -9.70 -8.93 -5.21
C ALA A 76 -8.92 -9.83 -6.19
N LYS A 77 -9.63 -10.60 -7.03
CA LYS A 77 -9.02 -11.40 -8.09
C LYS A 77 -8.33 -10.54 -9.14
N ILE A 78 -8.96 -9.43 -9.57
CA ILE A 78 -8.33 -8.46 -10.47
C ILE A 78 -7.07 -7.88 -9.83
N ALA A 79 -7.11 -7.56 -8.54
CA ALA A 79 -5.96 -7.03 -7.82
C ALA A 79 -4.78 -8.02 -7.80
N SER A 80 -5.00 -9.26 -7.36
CA SER A 80 -3.98 -10.32 -7.36
C SER A 80 -3.42 -10.55 -8.77
N LYS A 81 -4.28 -10.70 -9.78
CA LYS A 81 -3.84 -10.90 -11.17
C LYS A 81 -3.15 -9.68 -11.78
N SER A 82 -3.43 -8.48 -11.33
CA SER A 82 -2.72 -7.27 -11.75
C SER A 82 -1.31 -7.22 -11.16
N MET A 83 -1.18 -7.59 -9.88
CA MET A 83 0.09 -7.67 -9.18
C MET A 83 0.99 -8.77 -9.77
N GLU A 84 0.44 -9.96 -10.04
CA GLU A 84 1.14 -11.07 -10.70
C GLU A 84 1.76 -10.64 -12.06
N ARG A 85 1.03 -9.84 -12.85
CA ARG A 85 1.54 -9.33 -14.14
C ARG A 85 2.59 -8.23 -14.00
N THR A 86 2.56 -7.49 -12.90
CA THR A 86 3.43 -6.31 -12.70
C THR A 86 4.66 -6.63 -11.83
N MET A 87 4.67 -7.77 -11.16
CA MET A 87 5.74 -8.22 -10.26
C MET A 87 6.07 -9.68 -10.52
N SER A 88 7.25 -9.94 -11.08
CA SER A 88 7.75 -11.30 -11.35
C SER A 88 7.94 -12.15 -10.08
N SER A 89 8.20 -11.51 -8.94
CA SER A 89 8.37 -12.15 -7.62
C SER A 89 7.10 -12.10 -6.74
N PHE A 90 5.94 -11.90 -7.36
CA PHE A 90 4.66 -11.88 -6.67
C PHE A 90 4.35 -13.23 -6.03
N SER A 91 3.77 -13.19 -4.82
CA SER A 91 3.25 -14.36 -4.12
C SER A 91 1.95 -13.98 -3.44
N ASP A 92 0.88 -14.74 -3.71
CA ASP A 92 -0.43 -14.53 -3.10
C ASP A 92 -0.38 -14.66 -1.56
N GLU A 93 0.54 -15.47 -1.01
CA GLU A 93 0.70 -15.62 0.44
C GLU A 93 1.17 -14.33 1.14
N ARG A 94 1.78 -13.41 0.39
CA ARG A 94 2.31 -12.13 0.87
C ARG A 94 1.38 -10.96 0.56
N PHE A 95 0.26 -11.20 -0.10
CA PHE A 95 -0.64 -10.17 -0.60
C PHE A 95 -2.00 -10.22 0.10
N GLY A 96 -2.54 -9.05 0.41
CA GLY A 96 -3.86 -8.89 0.98
C GLY A 96 -4.62 -7.73 0.34
N VAL A 97 -5.94 -7.84 0.35
CA VAL A 97 -6.89 -6.84 -0.15
C VAL A 97 -7.99 -6.68 0.87
N THR A 98 -8.27 -5.45 1.26
CA THR A 98 -9.42 -5.10 2.10
C THR A 98 -10.27 -4.08 1.38
N ILE A 99 -11.56 -4.36 1.25
CA ILE A 99 -12.53 -3.47 0.61
C ILE A 99 -13.57 -3.09 1.65
N GLU A 100 -13.74 -1.80 1.90
CA GLU A 100 -14.69 -1.28 2.87
C GLU A 100 -15.73 -0.38 2.22
N GLU A 101 -16.93 -0.46 2.75
CA GLU A 101 -18.08 0.36 2.41
C GLU A 101 -18.64 0.99 3.67
N LEU A 102 -18.89 2.30 3.62
CA LEU A 102 -19.58 3.04 4.65
C LEU A 102 -20.82 3.72 4.04
N THR A 103 -22.00 3.35 4.53
CA THR A 103 -23.30 3.88 4.09
C THR A 103 -23.95 4.71 5.20
N PHE A 104 -24.85 5.62 4.82
CA PHE A 104 -25.53 6.54 5.73
C PHE A 104 -27.06 6.40 5.64
N LYS A 105 -27.75 6.31 6.79
CA LYS A 105 -29.24 6.32 6.82
C LYS A 105 -29.78 7.73 6.60
N LYS A 106 -29.10 8.70 7.20
CA LYS A 106 -29.44 10.12 7.22
C LYS A 106 -28.13 10.92 7.30
N ILE A 107 -28.21 12.22 7.03
CA ILE A 107 -27.09 13.14 7.18
C ILE A 107 -26.55 13.05 8.62
N GLY A 108 -25.27 12.73 8.75
CA GLY A 108 -24.54 12.54 10.02
C GLY A 108 -24.86 11.23 10.76
N VAL A 109 -25.55 10.28 10.12
CA VAL A 109 -25.93 9.00 10.76
C VAL A 109 -25.49 7.82 9.90
N ILE A 110 -24.41 7.16 10.33
CA ILE A 110 -23.94 5.90 9.76
C ILE A 110 -25.06 4.86 9.78
N ASP A 111 -25.25 4.15 8.67
CA ASP A 111 -26.05 2.92 8.60
C ASP A 111 -25.19 1.71 8.93
N LYS A 112 -24.22 1.42 8.04
CA LYS A 112 -23.38 0.22 8.12
C LYS A 112 -21.98 0.53 7.63
N VAL A 113 -21.01 -0.13 8.29
CA VAL A 113 -19.64 -0.30 7.79
C VAL A 113 -19.47 -1.77 7.48
N ILE A 114 -19.16 -2.08 6.23
CA ILE A 114 -18.94 -3.45 5.76
C ILE A 114 -17.49 -3.54 5.32
N SER A 115 -16.76 -4.56 5.79
CA SER A 115 -15.39 -4.87 5.37
C SER A 115 -15.36 -6.24 4.73
N TYR A 116 -14.69 -6.35 3.59
CA TYR A 116 -14.41 -7.58 2.88
C TYR A 116 -12.90 -7.76 2.79
N ASP A 117 -12.39 -8.76 3.50
CA ASP A 117 -10.97 -9.07 3.57
C ASP A 117 -10.64 -10.29 2.71
N TYR A 118 -9.61 -10.16 1.88
CA TYR A 118 -9.10 -11.20 1.00
C TYR A 118 -7.59 -11.33 1.18
N GLY A 119 -7.12 -12.58 1.14
CA GLY A 119 -5.72 -12.94 1.32
C GLY A 119 -5.63 -14.27 2.07
N ASP A 120 -4.87 -15.23 1.52
CA ASP A 120 -4.83 -16.59 2.07
C ASP A 120 -4.10 -16.65 3.41
N ARG A 121 -2.96 -15.94 3.51
CA ARG A 121 -2.04 -15.98 4.65
C ARG A 121 -1.64 -14.62 5.19
N TYR A 122 -2.02 -13.55 4.50
CA TYR A 122 -1.66 -12.19 4.87
C TYR A 122 -2.86 -11.26 4.70
N GLN A 123 -3.24 -10.60 5.79
CA GLN A 123 -4.34 -9.65 5.82
C GLN A 123 -3.81 -8.24 6.05
N CYS A 124 -4.51 -7.25 5.48
CA CYS A 124 -4.11 -5.86 5.64
C CYS A 124 -4.47 -5.36 7.03
N LYS A 125 -3.48 -4.78 7.71
CA LYS A 125 -3.72 -4.10 8.98
C LYS A 125 -4.28 -2.71 8.72
N ILE A 126 -5.56 -2.53 8.95
CA ILE A 126 -6.23 -1.23 8.86
C ILE A 126 -5.85 -0.39 10.08
N ILE A 127 -5.14 0.72 9.86
CA ILE A 127 -4.70 1.61 10.96
C ILE A 127 -5.85 2.51 11.42
N ASN A 128 -6.64 3.02 10.47
CA ASN A 128 -7.78 3.89 10.73
C ASN A 128 -9.04 3.28 10.09
N PRO A 129 -10.03 2.82 10.87
CA PRO A 129 -11.28 2.29 10.30
C PRO A 129 -12.07 3.39 9.57
N LEU A 130 -12.91 2.98 8.61
CA LEU A 130 -13.62 3.90 7.70
C LEU A 130 -14.69 4.74 8.43
N ASP A 131 -15.21 4.23 9.55
CA ASP A 131 -16.11 4.92 10.47
C ASP A 131 -15.56 6.25 11.01
N LYS A 132 -14.24 6.41 11.14
CA LYS A 132 -13.62 7.66 11.58
C LYS A 132 -13.45 8.69 10.46
N SER A 133 -13.83 8.35 9.23
CA SER A 133 -13.65 9.16 8.03
C SER A 133 -14.97 9.72 7.48
N GLU A 134 -16.03 9.77 8.29
CA GLU A 134 -17.34 10.34 7.91
C GLU A 134 -17.24 11.75 7.34
N ASN A 135 -16.28 12.55 7.82
CA ASN A 135 -16.02 13.90 7.38
C ASN A 135 -15.57 14.01 5.92
N LEU A 136 -15.17 12.90 5.29
CA LEU A 136 -14.84 12.83 3.87
C LEU A 136 -16.09 12.69 2.98
N SER A 137 -17.24 12.37 3.56
CA SER A 137 -18.50 12.29 2.84
C SER A 137 -19.15 13.67 2.70
N VAL A 138 -19.92 13.85 1.63
CA VAL A 138 -20.65 15.09 1.33
C VAL A 138 -22.14 14.85 1.22
N VAL A 139 -22.91 15.91 1.47
CA VAL A 139 -24.36 15.91 1.21
C VAL A 139 -24.59 16.26 -0.26
N THR A 140 -25.30 15.37 -0.97
CA THR A 140 -25.65 15.55 -2.38
C THR A 140 -26.83 16.52 -2.55
N THR A 141 -27.10 16.92 -3.79
CA THR A 141 -28.23 17.79 -4.14
C THR A 141 -29.60 17.20 -3.82
N TRP A 142 -29.69 15.88 -3.62
CA TRP A 142 -30.90 15.18 -3.20
C TRP A 142 -31.05 15.08 -1.67
N ASN A 143 -30.28 15.86 -0.92
CA ASN A 143 -30.31 15.89 0.56
C ASN A 143 -30.02 14.52 1.18
N ARG A 144 -29.12 13.75 0.55
CA ARG A 144 -28.61 12.45 1.02
C ARG A 144 -27.11 12.54 1.21
N GLN A 145 -26.59 11.86 2.22
CA GLN A 145 -25.15 11.77 2.43
C GLN A 145 -24.57 10.64 1.56
N ALA A 146 -23.53 10.95 0.80
CA ALA A 146 -22.92 10.00 -0.13
C ALA A 146 -22.15 8.89 0.63
N SER A 147 -22.25 7.65 0.16
CA SER A 147 -21.48 6.53 0.71
C SER A 147 -19.98 6.74 0.50
N LEU A 148 -19.15 6.12 1.33
CA LEU A 148 -17.70 6.11 1.17
C LEU A 148 -17.24 4.69 0.86
N PHE A 149 -16.33 4.58 -0.10
CA PHE A 149 -15.68 3.32 -0.44
C PHE A 149 -14.18 3.44 -0.20
N ARG A 150 -13.59 2.37 0.33
CA ARG A 150 -12.15 2.27 0.52
C ARG A 150 -11.64 0.94 -0.01
N VAL A 151 -10.54 0.99 -0.75
CA VAL A 151 -9.77 -0.19 -1.10
C VAL A 151 -8.40 -0.03 -0.47
N THR A 152 -7.96 -1.06 0.25
CA THR A 152 -6.63 -1.16 0.84
C THR A 152 -5.93 -2.37 0.28
N LEU A 153 -4.73 -2.18 -0.23
CA LEU A 153 -3.87 -3.25 -0.71
C LEU A 153 -2.61 -3.29 0.15
N CYS A 154 -2.17 -4.49 0.51
CA CYS A 154 -0.96 -4.67 1.30
C CYS A 154 -0.12 -5.81 0.75
N TYR A 155 1.20 -5.66 0.89
CA TYR A 155 2.17 -6.65 0.46
C TYR A 155 3.32 -6.76 1.47
N LYS A 156 3.71 -7.98 1.80
CA LYS A 156 4.88 -8.28 2.63
C LYS A 156 6.12 -8.43 1.75
N THR A 157 7.08 -7.55 1.95
CA THR A 157 8.38 -7.51 1.24
C THR A 157 9.48 -8.14 2.08
N ASP A 158 10.61 -8.43 1.44
CA ASP A 158 11.80 -8.91 2.14
C ASP A 158 12.45 -7.76 2.94
N ASN A 159 13.12 -8.09 4.06
CA ASN A 159 13.63 -7.13 5.02
C ASN A 159 15.16 -6.98 4.95
N LEU A 160 15.69 -6.70 3.76
CA LEU A 160 17.13 -6.82 3.47
C LEU A 160 18.02 -6.00 4.42
N ILE A 161 17.69 -4.73 4.67
CA ILE A 161 18.45 -3.90 5.62
C ILE A 161 17.99 -4.09 7.06
N GLY A 162 16.72 -4.43 7.26
CA GLY A 162 16.16 -4.56 8.59
C GLY A 162 16.71 -5.77 9.34
N ASP A 163 17.06 -6.84 8.64
CA ASP A 163 17.74 -8.00 9.24
C ASP A 163 19.14 -7.65 9.76
N PHE A 164 19.81 -6.67 9.14
CA PHE A 164 21.10 -6.15 9.60
C PHE A 164 20.96 -5.17 10.79
N LEU A 165 19.89 -4.37 10.81
CA LEU A 165 19.66 -3.33 11.82
C LEU A 165 18.74 -3.78 12.98
N GLY A 166 18.18 -4.99 12.93
CA GLY A 166 17.23 -5.50 13.91
C GLY A 166 15.87 -4.79 13.90
N ILE A 167 15.47 -4.20 12.76
CA ILE A 167 14.20 -3.49 12.59
C ILE A 167 13.28 -4.26 11.65
N ASP A 168 11.99 -4.33 11.96
CA ASP A 168 10.99 -4.90 11.06
C ASP A 168 10.40 -3.80 10.17
N PHE A 169 10.71 -3.85 8.88
CA PHE A 169 10.17 -2.96 7.86
C PHE A 169 9.63 -3.74 6.65
N SER A 170 9.03 -4.93 6.85
CA SER A 170 8.58 -5.75 5.73
C SER A 170 7.28 -5.28 5.07
N ASN A 171 6.41 -4.57 5.80
CA ASN A 171 5.02 -4.38 5.40
C ASN A 171 4.83 -3.09 4.61
N VAL A 172 4.29 -3.21 3.40
CA VAL A 172 3.94 -2.07 2.54
C VAL A 172 2.44 -2.11 2.30
N SER A 173 1.75 -0.98 2.52
CA SER A 173 0.32 -0.86 2.25
C SER A 173 0.00 0.46 1.55
N SER A 174 -1.01 0.46 0.69
CA SER A 174 -1.66 1.67 0.21
C SER A 174 -3.17 1.55 0.33
N SER A 175 -3.83 2.67 0.57
CA SER A 175 -5.28 2.77 0.74
C SER A 175 -5.79 3.97 -0.03
N SER A 176 -6.89 3.79 -0.75
CA SER A 176 -7.56 4.86 -1.48
C SER A 176 -9.02 4.92 -1.06
N VAL A 177 -9.51 6.13 -0.78
CA VAL A 177 -10.89 6.40 -0.38
C VAL A 177 -11.54 7.26 -1.44
N ILE A 178 -12.79 6.94 -1.80
CA ILE A 178 -13.57 7.74 -2.74
C ILE A 178 -15.01 7.88 -2.25
N ILE A 179 -15.62 9.00 -2.65
CA ILE A 179 -17.03 9.27 -2.42
C ILE A 179 -17.85 8.56 -3.50
N GLY A 180 -18.83 7.78 -3.05
CA GLY A 180 -19.86 7.18 -3.87
C GLY A 180 -20.80 8.22 -4.47
N ARG A 181 -21.56 7.82 -5.48
CA ARG A 181 -22.41 8.74 -6.24
C ARG A 181 -23.83 8.83 -5.66
#